data_AF-A0A660NQW6-F1
#
_entry.id   AF-A0A660NQW6-F1
#
_cell.length_a   1.000
_cell.length_b   1.000
_cell.length_c   1.000
_cell.angle_alpha   90.00
_cell.angle_beta   90.00
_cell.angle_gamma   90.00
#
_symmetry.space_group_name_H-M   'P 1'
#
loop_
_entity.id
_entity.type
_entity.pdbx_description
1 polymer ?
#
loop_
_entity_poly.entity_id
_entity_poly.type
_entity_poly.pdbx_seq_one_letter_code
_entity_poly.pdbx_strand_id
1 'polypeptide(L)'
;MSAAVLAGLLASSPAVAASGAPVSSAPQASATPSAPSPATNRTQDMSSFNGSQPVRPQIRLAVLGDSDSHAFHDAATLNYGTSEARGGEQQASTWQWTEILGQLRPMDIDQGPFGEVGSSGVGAWLRRHLLGSLVRQHKQDFRYNFAISGAGCEALTDSTRGQAPLLLAEMARDPKGWEAVPAVVVIRIGINSLGKKADLDTFARTGADAAALARVQAC
;
A
#
# COMPACT_ATOMS: atom_id res chain seq x y z
N MET A 1 -14.04 40.59 -8.08
CA MET A 1 -14.91 39.68 -8.85
C MET A 1 -14.50 38.27 -8.44
N SER A 2 -15.00 37.74 -7.31
CA SER A 2 -16.19 36.86 -7.16
C SER A 2 -16.18 35.70 -8.15
N ALA A 3 -16.38 34.41 -7.84
CA ALA A 3 -16.64 33.57 -6.65
C ALA A 3 -16.27 32.13 -7.13
N ALA A 4 -16.20 31.02 -6.39
CA ALA A 4 -17.07 30.53 -5.32
C ALA A 4 -16.41 29.33 -4.61
N VAL A 5 -16.64 29.26 -3.30
CA VAL A 5 -16.38 28.09 -2.45
C VAL A 5 -17.70 27.34 -2.31
N LEU A 6 -17.73 26.04 -2.60
CA LEU A 6 -18.89 25.18 -2.32
C LEU A 6 -18.65 24.41 -1.02
N ALA A 7 -19.45 24.73 -0.01
CA ALA A 7 -19.59 23.98 1.24
C ALA A 7 -20.51 22.76 1.02
N GLY A 8 -20.04 21.58 1.41
CA GLY A 8 -20.83 20.34 1.43
C GLY A 8 -21.40 20.07 2.82
N LEU A 9 -22.72 19.86 2.89
CA LEU A 9 -23.50 19.58 4.09
C LEU A 9 -23.08 18.27 4.77
N LEU A 10 -22.87 18.33 6.08
CA LEU A 10 -22.85 17.17 6.99
C LEU A 10 -24.30 16.76 7.30
N ALA A 11 -24.73 15.63 6.76
CA ALA A 11 -25.95 14.95 7.19
C ALA A 11 -25.58 13.83 8.18
N SER A 12 -26.07 13.97 9.41
CA SER A 12 -25.90 13.03 10.52
C SER A 12 -26.79 11.80 10.33
N SER A 13 -26.22 10.59 10.38
CA SER A 13 -26.99 9.34 10.47
C SER A 13 -27.35 9.02 11.93
N PRO A 14 -28.57 8.52 12.23
CA PRO A 14 -28.93 8.13 13.59
C PRO A 14 -28.46 6.71 13.93
N ALA A 15 -28.14 6.52 15.21
CA ALA A 15 -27.68 5.28 15.82
C ALA A 15 -28.76 4.18 15.83
N VAL A 16 -28.36 2.94 15.54
CA VAL A 16 -29.20 1.74 15.69
C VAL A 16 -29.02 1.19 17.10
N ALA A 17 -30.11 1.13 17.86
CA ALA A 17 -30.16 0.54 19.19
C ALA A 17 -30.20 -0.99 19.13
N ALA A 18 -29.25 -1.64 19.80
CA ALA A 18 -29.27 -3.08 20.07
C ALA A 18 -30.15 -3.36 21.29
N SER A 19 -31.19 -4.18 21.12
CA SER A 19 -31.99 -4.73 22.22
C SER A 19 -31.79 -6.25 22.27
N GLY A 20 -31.31 -6.73 23.41
CA GLY A 20 -31.15 -8.15 23.71
C GLY A 20 -32.32 -8.70 24.52
N ALA A 21 -32.58 -10.00 24.38
CA ALA A 21 -33.32 -10.85 25.32
C ALA A 21 -33.12 -12.34 24.92
N PRO A 22 -33.41 -13.33 25.80
CA PRO A 22 -32.43 -14.35 26.15
C PRO A 22 -32.77 -15.80 25.73
N VAL A 23 -31.78 -16.64 26.03
CA VAL A 23 -31.62 -18.09 25.84
C VAL A 23 -32.69 -18.92 26.57
N SER A 24 -33.12 -20.04 25.96
CA SER A 24 -33.82 -21.14 26.62
C SER A 24 -33.23 -22.49 26.18
N SER A 25 -33.22 -23.45 27.10
CA SER A 25 -32.32 -24.59 27.19
C SER A 25 -32.99 -25.97 27.05
N ALA A 26 -32.38 -26.85 26.22
CA ALA A 26 -32.16 -28.32 26.35
C ALA A 26 -33.38 -29.30 26.29
N PRO A 27 -33.21 -30.65 26.08
CA PRO A 27 -31.98 -31.47 26.09
C PRO A 27 -31.79 -32.62 25.03
N GLN A 28 -30.51 -33.04 24.93
CA GLN A 28 -29.91 -34.39 24.69
C GLN A 28 -30.28 -35.29 23.49
N ALA A 29 -29.25 -35.68 22.72
CA ALA A 29 -28.90 -37.08 22.47
C ALA A 29 -27.43 -37.23 22.01
N SER A 30 -26.76 -38.23 22.57
CA SER A 30 -25.34 -38.58 22.50
C SER A 30 -24.99 -39.34 21.22
N ALA A 31 -23.89 -38.97 20.54
CA ALA A 31 -23.12 -39.87 19.67
C ALA A 31 -21.73 -39.29 19.35
N THR A 32 -20.67 -39.94 19.82
CA THR A 32 -19.34 -39.97 19.18
C THR A 32 -19.22 -41.33 18.50
N PRO A 33 -18.58 -41.50 17.31
CA PRO A 33 -17.18 -41.16 17.04
C PRO A 33 -16.95 -40.62 15.59
N SER A 34 -15.85 -39.96 15.21
CA SER A 34 -14.58 -40.55 14.79
C SER A 34 -13.77 -39.45 14.09
N ALA A 35 -12.45 -39.45 14.20
CA ALA A 35 -11.54 -38.56 13.48
C ALA A 35 -11.54 -38.84 11.96
N PRO A 36 -11.42 -37.82 11.08
CA PRO A 36 -11.06 -38.05 9.69
C PRO A 36 -9.54 -37.98 9.50
N SER A 37 -8.94 -39.11 9.14
CA SER A 37 -7.61 -39.16 8.49
C SER A 37 -7.73 -38.77 6.99
N PRO A 38 -6.60 -38.37 6.36
CA PRO A 38 -6.61 -37.53 5.16
C PRO A 38 -6.58 -38.37 3.89
N ALA A 39 -7.40 -38.03 2.88
CA ALA A 39 -7.11 -38.38 1.49
C ALA A 39 -7.99 -37.61 0.50
N THR A 40 -7.31 -36.90 -0.41
CA THR A 40 -7.52 -36.88 -1.87
C THR A 40 -8.80 -36.34 -2.53
N ASN A 41 -8.55 -35.63 -3.63
CA ASN A 41 -9.42 -35.26 -4.74
C ASN A 41 -10.27 -33.99 -4.59
N ARG A 42 -9.61 -32.85 -4.70
CA ARG A 42 -10.21 -31.60 -5.21
C ARG A 42 -9.56 -31.25 -6.56
N THR A 43 -9.80 -32.09 -7.55
CA THR A 43 -9.45 -31.87 -8.96
C THR A 43 -10.62 -32.34 -9.80
N GLN A 44 -11.60 -31.43 -9.96
CA GLN A 44 -12.79 -31.41 -10.84
C GLN A 44 -13.72 -30.41 -10.14
N ASP A 45 -14.05 -29.22 -10.64
CA ASP A 45 -14.41 -28.85 -11.99
C ASP A 45 -14.28 -27.32 -12.12
N MET A 46 -13.39 -26.83 -12.98
CA MET A 46 -13.24 -25.40 -13.33
C MET A 46 -13.30 -25.24 -14.85
N SER A 47 -13.91 -26.20 -15.54
CA SER A 47 -13.86 -26.35 -17.00
C SER A 47 -14.93 -25.55 -17.75
N SER A 48 -15.81 -24.82 -17.06
CA SER A 48 -16.98 -24.16 -17.66
C SER A 48 -16.93 -22.63 -17.77
N PHE A 49 -15.78 -21.99 -17.58
CA PHE A 49 -15.61 -20.57 -17.91
C PHE A 49 -14.76 -20.37 -19.17
N ASN A 50 -15.14 -21.04 -20.27
CA ASN A 50 -14.49 -20.84 -21.56
C ASN A 50 -15.31 -19.82 -22.38
N GLY A 51 -14.89 -18.56 -22.36
CA GLY A 51 -15.48 -17.48 -23.17
C GLY A 51 -15.02 -16.07 -22.84
N SER A 52 -14.51 -15.80 -21.64
CA SER A 52 -13.89 -14.50 -21.33
C SER A 52 -12.44 -14.49 -21.80
N GLN A 53 -12.09 -13.51 -22.66
CA GLN A 53 -10.68 -13.17 -22.92
C GLN A 53 -9.90 -13.10 -21.60
N PRO A 54 -8.58 -13.37 -21.60
CA PRO A 54 -7.75 -13.16 -20.41
C PRO A 54 -8.08 -11.78 -19.85
N VAL A 55 -8.65 -11.73 -18.66
CA VAL A 55 -9.06 -10.47 -18.03
C VAL A 55 -7.77 -9.70 -17.80
N ARG A 56 -7.52 -8.74 -18.67
CA ARG A 56 -6.38 -7.84 -18.54
C ARG A 56 -6.71 -6.89 -17.40
N PRO A 57 -5.75 -6.62 -16.50
CA PRO A 57 -5.93 -5.59 -15.49
C PRO A 57 -6.41 -4.31 -16.16
N GLN A 58 -7.48 -3.73 -15.62
CA GLN A 58 -8.14 -2.57 -16.23
C GLN A 58 -7.35 -1.29 -16.00
N ILE A 59 -6.57 -1.24 -14.90
CA ILE A 59 -5.77 -0.09 -14.52
C ILE A 59 -4.41 -0.56 -14.01
N ARG A 60 -3.34 0.13 -14.39
CA ARG A 60 -2.04 0.01 -13.71
C ARG A 60 -1.93 1.04 -12.60
N LEU A 61 -1.51 0.61 -11.42
CA LEU A 61 -1.35 1.46 -10.24
C LEU A 61 0.12 1.52 -9.83
N ALA A 62 0.70 2.72 -9.88
CA ALA A 62 1.95 3.03 -9.24
C ALA A 62 1.70 3.79 -7.94
N VAL A 63 2.54 3.56 -6.94
CA VAL A 63 2.43 4.23 -5.63
C VAL A 63 3.75 4.89 -5.28
N LEU A 64 3.71 6.19 -5.04
CA LEU A 64 4.79 6.96 -4.43
C LEU A 64 4.33 7.36 -3.02
N GLY A 65 5.20 7.25 -2.03
CA GLY A 65 4.80 7.58 -0.68
C GLY A 65 5.82 7.26 0.38
N ASP A 66 5.33 7.22 1.61
CA ASP A 66 6.14 6.94 2.78
C ASP A 66 5.73 5.64 3.49
N SER A 67 5.89 5.60 4.81
CA SER A 67 5.47 4.49 5.67
C SER A 67 3.97 4.18 5.59
N ASP A 68 3.13 5.07 5.09
CA ASP A 68 1.70 4.82 4.95
C ASP A 68 1.32 3.98 3.71
N SER A 69 2.30 3.65 2.87
CA SER A 69 2.06 2.85 1.65
C SER A 69 3.12 1.76 1.39
N HIS A 70 4.20 1.75 2.15
CA HIS A 70 5.21 0.69 2.11
C HIS A 70 4.67 -0.59 2.78
N ALA A 71 4.71 -1.74 2.09
CA ALA A 71 4.15 -3.02 2.56
C ALA A 71 4.49 -3.37 4.03
N PHE A 72 3.55 -3.98 4.74
CA PHE A 72 3.81 -4.55 6.06
C PHE A 72 4.51 -5.90 5.95
N HIS A 73 4.23 -6.69 4.91
CA HIS A 73 4.87 -7.99 4.69
C HIS A 73 6.20 -7.89 3.93
N ASP A 74 6.87 -6.73 3.99
CA ASP A 74 8.23 -6.60 3.47
C ASP A 74 9.20 -7.41 4.34
N ALA A 75 9.60 -8.61 3.90
CA ALA A 75 10.56 -9.42 4.63
C ALA A 75 12.03 -9.08 4.34
N ALA A 76 12.32 -8.36 3.26
CA ALA A 76 13.69 -8.02 2.87
C ALA A 76 14.30 -6.91 3.73
N THR A 77 13.48 -6.07 4.36
CA THR A 77 13.94 -5.09 5.35
C THR A 77 13.89 -5.59 6.80
N LEU A 78 13.46 -6.84 7.04
CA LEU A 78 13.39 -7.47 8.38
C LEU A 78 14.75 -7.86 9.00
N ASN A 79 15.86 -7.30 8.53
CA ASN A 79 17.16 -7.38 9.23
C ASN A 79 17.31 -6.35 10.36
N TYR A 80 16.19 -5.80 10.88
CA TYR A 80 16.14 -5.28 12.24
C TYR A 80 15.45 -6.35 13.11
N GLY A 81 16.25 -7.25 13.68
CA GLY A 81 15.82 -8.38 14.51
C GLY A 81 15.25 -7.95 15.87
N THR A 82 14.18 -7.18 15.85
CA THR A 82 13.52 -6.52 16.98
C THR A 82 12.01 -6.49 16.71
N SER A 83 11.21 -6.10 17.72
CA SER A 83 9.76 -5.84 17.62
C SER A 83 9.38 -4.69 16.65
N GLU A 84 10.31 -4.28 15.78
CA GLU A 84 10.27 -3.14 14.87
C GLU A 84 9.86 -3.54 13.44
N ALA A 85 9.55 -4.83 13.22
CA ALA A 85 8.87 -5.28 12.01
C ALA A 85 7.64 -4.39 11.76
N ARG A 86 7.45 -3.92 10.53
CA ARG A 86 6.30 -3.05 10.24
C ARG A 86 5.02 -3.85 10.47
N GLY A 87 4.11 -3.33 11.29
CA GLY A 87 2.93 -4.09 11.77
C GLY A 87 3.14 -4.79 13.12
N GLY A 88 4.35 -4.71 13.69
CA GLY A 88 4.70 -5.22 15.01
C GLY A 88 4.44 -6.73 15.16
N GLU A 89 4.07 -7.15 16.37
CA GLU A 89 3.71 -8.55 16.66
C GLU A 89 2.57 -9.09 15.79
N GLN A 90 1.73 -8.19 15.27
CA GLN A 90 0.58 -8.53 14.44
C GLN A 90 0.87 -8.42 12.95
N GLN A 91 2.14 -8.29 12.52
CA GLN A 91 2.54 -8.13 11.11
C GLN A 91 1.83 -9.12 10.19
N ALA A 92 1.79 -10.41 10.57
CA ALA A 92 1.16 -11.47 9.77
C ALA A 92 -0.36 -11.29 9.53
N SER A 93 -1.01 -10.43 10.33
CA SER A 93 -2.44 -10.12 10.22
C SER A 93 -2.71 -8.65 9.91
N THR A 94 -1.66 -7.84 9.75
CA THR A 94 -1.75 -6.40 9.49
C THR A 94 -1.41 -6.12 8.04
N TRP A 95 -2.32 -5.46 7.33
CA TRP A 95 -2.20 -5.25 5.89
C TRP A 95 -2.12 -3.77 5.54
N GLN A 96 -1.19 -3.40 4.67
CA GLN A 96 -1.23 -2.08 4.02
C GLN A 96 -2.35 -2.04 3.00
N TRP A 97 -2.82 -0.83 2.71
CA TRP A 97 -3.89 -0.63 1.73
C TRP A 97 -3.51 -1.17 0.34
N THR A 98 -2.25 -1.05 -0.08
CA THR A 98 -1.73 -1.60 -1.33
C THR A 98 -1.79 -3.14 -1.36
N GLU A 99 -1.49 -3.78 -0.23
CA GLU A 99 -1.57 -5.23 -0.07
C GLU A 99 -3.01 -5.72 -0.11
N ILE A 100 -3.93 -5.00 0.54
CA ILE A 100 -5.37 -5.28 0.47
C ILE A 100 -5.86 -5.19 -0.98
N LEU A 101 -5.47 -4.16 -1.73
CA LEU A 101 -5.84 -4.04 -3.15
C LEU A 101 -5.29 -5.19 -3.99
N GLY A 102 -4.04 -5.59 -3.77
CA GLY A 102 -3.43 -6.69 -4.50
C GLY A 102 -4.10 -8.03 -4.22
N GLN A 103 -4.65 -8.24 -3.02
CA GLN A 103 -5.40 -9.44 -2.67
C GLN A 103 -6.84 -9.41 -3.19
N LEU A 104 -7.54 -8.26 -3.09
CA LEU A 104 -8.97 -8.16 -3.38
C LEU A 104 -9.29 -7.82 -4.84
N ARG A 105 -8.37 -7.19 -5.57
CA ARG A 105 -8.58 -6.70 -6.94
C ARG A 105 -7.44 -7.05 -7.90
N PRO A 106 -6.84 -8.26 -7.85
CA PRO A 106 -5.68 -8.61 -8.67
C PRO A 106 -5.97 -8.59 -10.18
N MET A 107 -7.24 -8.75 -10.58
CA MET A 107 -7.68 -8.74 -11.98
C MET A 107 -8.08 -7.35 -12.49
N ASP A 108 -8.27 -6.38 -11.58
CA ASP A 108 -8.70 -5.02 -11.95
C ASP A 108 -7.54 -4.03 -11.84
N ILE A 109 -6.64 -4.23 -10.86
CA ILE A 109 -5.55 -3.33 -10.52
C ILE A 109 -4.21 -4.05 -10.63
N ASP A 110 -3.40 -3.63 -11.60
CA ASP A 110 -2.02 -4.09 -11.78
C ASP A 110 -1.05 -3.22 -10.97
N GLN A 111 -0.59 -3.72 -9.82
CA GLN A 111 0.52 -3.14 -9.06
C GLN A 111 1.88 -3.78 -9.45
N GLY A 112 1.87 -4.69 -10.43
CA GLY A 112 2.94 -5.60 -10.76
C GLY A 112 3.08 -6.76 -9.76
N PRO A 113 4.02 -7.70 -9.97
CA PRO A 113 4.23 -8.80 -9.05
C PRO A 113 4.72 -8.29 -7.68
N PHE A 114 4.26 -8.94 -6.61
CA PHE A 114 4.83 -8.78 -5.27
C PHE A 114 6.12 -9.60 -5.17
N GLY A 115 7.19 -8.99 -4.66
CA GLY A 115 8.47 -9.68 -4.46
C GLY A 115 9.60 -8.71 -4.15
N GLU A 116 10.83 -9.20 -4.21
CA GLU A 116 12.01 -8.35 -3.98
C GLU A 116 12.20 -7.35 -5.12
N VAL A 117 12.39 -6.09 -4.74
CA VAL A 117 12.62 -4.97 -5.64
C VAL A 117 13.83 -4.18 -5.17
N GLY A 118 14.47 -3.49 -6.11
CA GLY A 118 15.62 -2.62 -5.83
C GLY A 118 16.92 -3.36 -5.58
N SER A 119 17.88 -2.68 -4.95
CA SER A 119 19.21 -3.23 -4.69
C SER A 119 19.82 -2.61 -3.42
N SER A 120 20.68 -3.36 -2.75
CA SER A 120 21.41 -2.94 -1.55
C SER A 120 22.91 -3.24 -1.66
N GLY A 121 23.69 -2.86 -0.64
CA GLY A 121 25.11 -3.17 -0.53
C GLY A 121 26.06 -2.28 -1.33
N VAL A 122 27.35 -2.67 -1.36
CA VAL A 122 28.45 -1.88 -1.94
C VAL A 122 28.25 -1.60 -3.43
N GLY A 123 27.74 -2.56 -4.19
CA GLY A 123 27.46 -2.36 -5.62
C GLY A 123 26.33 -1.35 -5.89
N ALA A 124 25.29 -1.35 -5.05
CA ALA A 124 24.23 -0.34 -5.11
C ALA A 124 24.76 1.05 -4.73
N TRP A 125 25.60 1.11 -3.69
CA TRP A 125 26.27 2.33 -3.27
C TRP A 125 27.17 2.90 -4.36
N LEU A 126 28.02 2.08 -4.98
CA LEU A 126 28.95 2.48 -6.04
C LEU A 126 28.22 3.07 -7.24
N ARG A 127 27.18 2.37 -7.72
CA ARG A 127 26.35 2.85 -8.82
C ARG A 127 25.71 4.20 -8.50
N ARG A 128 25.23 4.38 -7.27
CA ARG A 128 24.62 5.64 -6.85
C ARG A 128 25.63 6.78 -6.78
N HIS A 129 26.72 6.59 -6.06
CA HIS A 129 27.62 7.68 -5.68
C HIS A 129 28.72 7.96 -6.70
N LEU A 130 29.20 6.95 -7.43
CA LEU A 130 30.26 7.13 -8.43
C LEU A 130 29.74 7.19 -9.86
N LEU A 131 28.66 6.47 -10.16
CA LEU A 131 28.09 6.43 -11.52
C LEU A 131 26.84 7.30 -11.67
N GLY A 132 26.40 8.00 -10.61
CA GLY A 132 25.20 8.84 -10.62
C GLY A 132 23.93 8.08 -10.99
N SER A 133 23.91 6.75 -10.82
CA SER A 133 22.80 5.92 -11.25
C SER A 133 21.62 6.02 -10.29
N LEU A 134 20.41 6.01 -10.85
CA LEU A 134 19.18 5.82 -10.10
C LEU A 134 19.15 4.39 -9.52
N VAL A 135 19.15 4.29 -8.19
CA VAL A 135 19.12 2.99 -7.50
C VAL A 135 17.95 2.97 -6.53
N ARG A 136 16.99 2.08 -6.81
CA ARG A 136 15.86 1.80 -5.92
C ARG A 136 16.32 1.07 -4.66
N GLN A 137 15.80 1.48 -3.50
CA GLN A 137 16.04 0.81 -2.23
C GLN A 137 15.56 -0.65 -2.30
N HIS A 138 16.37 -1.56 -1.72
CA HIS A 138 16.00 -2.96 -1.56
C HIS A 138 14.87 -3.13 -0.55
N LYS A 139 13.79 -3.82 -0.97
CA LYS A 139 12.62 -4.18 -0.15
C LYS A 139 11.81 -5.29 -0.83
N GLN A 140 10.87 -5.89 -0.13
CA GLN A 140 9.80 -6.71 -0.69
C GLN A 140 8.51 -5.90 -0.76
N ASP A 141 7.98 -5.72 -1.97
CA ASP A 141 6.73 -5.00 -2.21
C ASP A 141 6.21 -5.32 -3.63
N PHE A 142 5.10 -4.73 -4.03
CA PHE A 142 4.69 -4.71 -5.43
C PHE A 142 5.70 -3.96 -6.30
N ARG A 143 5.94 -4.49 -7.50
CA ARG A 143 6.88 -3.91 -8.48
C ARG A 143 6.63 -2.42 -8.71
N TYR A 144 5.40 -1.95 -8.76
CA TYR A 144 5.06 -0.55 -9.00
C TYR A 144 4.82 0.27 -7.72
N ASN A 145 5.10 -0.29 -6.54
CA ASN A 145 5.08 0.45 -5.28
C ASN A 145 6.48 0.96 -4.89
N PHE A 146 6.71 2.25 -5.11
CA PHE A 146 7.97 2.95 -4.81
C PHE A 146 8.00 3.60 -3.42
N ALA A 147 6.92 3.48 -2.64
CA ALA A 147 6.87 4.04 -1.30
C ALA A 147 7.95 3.46 -0.38
N ILE A 148 8.56 4.32 0.44
CA ILE A 148 9.66 3.98 1.35
C ILE A 148 9.35 4.50 2.75
N SER A 149 9.43 3.63 3.75
CA SER A 149 9.28 4.06 5.15
C SER A 149 10.30 5.13 5.53
N GLY A 150 9.84 6.16 6.24
CA GLY A 150 10.68 7.29 6.64
C GLY A 150 10.96 8.30 5.52
N ALA A 151 10.47 8.08 4.30
CA ALA A 151 10.57 9.07 3.23
C ALA A 151 9.82 10.35 3.59
N GLY A 152 10.50 11.49 3.54
CA GLY A 152 9.90 12.81 3.50
C GLY A 152 9.61 13.25 2.07
N CYS A 153 8.95 14.39 1.92
CA CYS A 153 8.65 15.05 0.65
C CYS A 153 9.85 15.09 -0.32
N GLU A 154 11.04 15.43 0.17
CA GLU A 154 12.26 15.52 -0.61
C GLU A 154 12.62 14.22 -1.36
N ALA A 155 12.14 13.07 -0.88
CA ALA A 155 12.35 11.78 -1.51
C ALA A 155 11.44 11.52 -2.71
N LEU A 156 10.47 12.38 -3.03
CA LEU A 156 9.68 12.25 -4.27
C LEU A 156 10.54 12.52 -5.50
N THR A 157 11.30 13.62 -5.48
CA THR A 157 11.94 14.21 -6.66
C THR A 157 13.48 14.17 -6.63
N ASP A 158 14.09 13.68 -5.54
CA ASP A 158 15.55 13.49 -5.42
C ASP A 158 16.15 12.84 -6.68
N SER A 159 17.19 13.44 -7.24
CA SER A 159 17.76 13.03 -8.53
C SER A 159 18.47 11.66 -8.51
N THR A 160 18.75 11.10 -7.34
CA THR A 160 19.54 9.85 -7.19
C THR A 160 18.74 8.70 -6.56
N ARG A 161 17.73 9.03 -5.76
CA ARG A 161 16.87 8.08 -5.04
C ARG A 161 15.38 8.44 -5.06
N GLY A 162 15.00 9.47 -5.81
CA GLY A 162 13.65 9.96 -5.88
C GLY A 162 12.69 8.91 -6.44
N GLN A 163 11.52 8.82 -5.82
CA GLN A 163 10.52 7.84 -6.20
C GLN A 163 9.96 8.11 -7.61
N ALA A 164 9.76 9.39 -7.98
CA ALA A 164 9.27 9.76 -9.30
C ALA A 164 10.29 9.46 -10.42
N PRO A 165 11.59 9.85 -10.33
CA PRO A 165 12.60 9.43 -11.29
C PRO A 165 12.71 7.90 -11.43
N LEU A 166 12.60 7.16 -10.33
CA LEU A 166 12.62 5.69 -10.37
C LEU A 166 11.40 5.10 -11.07
N LEU A 167 10.21 5.66 -10.86
CA LEU A 167 9.00 5.27 -11.59
C LEU A 167 9.14 5.57 -13.08
N LEU A 168 9.63 6.76 -13.45
CA LEU A 168 9.86 7.11 -14.86
C LEU A 168 10.85 6.16 -15.53
N ALA A 169 11.93 5.79 -14.84
CA ALA A 169 12.89 4.80 -15.33
C ALA A 169 12.25 3.41 -15.50
N GLU A 170 11.31 3.03 -14.64
CA GLU A 170 10.56 1.78 -14.76
C GLU A 170 9.56 1.82 -15.93
N MET A 171 8.87 2.94 -16.14
CA MET A 171 7.98 3.16 -17.28
C MET A 171 8.74 3.11 -18.61
N ALA A 172 9.93 3.69 -18.66
CA ALA A 172 10.78 3.70 -19.85
C ALA A 172 11.26 2.31 -20.29
N ARG A 173 11.23 1.30 -19.41
CA ARG A 173 11.60 -0.09 -19.75
C ARG A 173 10.52 -0.82 -20.56
N ASP A 174 9.26 -0.44 -20.38
CA ASP A 174 8.13 -1.04 -21.08
C ASP A 174 7.03 0.00 -21.38
N PRO A 175 7.33 1.01 -22.22
CA PRO A 175 6.39 2.10 -22.48
C PRO A 175 5.08 1.57 -23.07
N LYS A 176 5.15 0.57 -23.96
CA LYS A 176 3.98 -0.07 -24.56
C LYS A 176 3.09 -0.74 -23.51
N GLY A 177 3.70 -1.39 -22.52
CA GLY A 177 2.95 -1.95 -21.42
C GLY A 177 2.19 -0.89 -20.64
N TRP A 178 2.80 0.27 -20.36
CA TRP A 178 2.17 1.38 -19.63
C TRP A 178 1.10 2.13 -20.41
N GLU A 179 1.20 2.16 -21.74
CA GLU A 179 0.19 2.74 -22.63
C GLU A 179 -0.99 1.79 -22.91
N ALA A 180 -0.81 0.48 -22.72
CA ALA A 180 -1.82 -0.53 -23.06
C ALA A 180 -3.08 -0.46 -22.17
N VAL A 181 -3.00 0.15 -21.00
CA VAL A 181 -4.09 0.29 -20.02
C VAL A 181 -4.02 1.66 -19.36
N PRO A 182 -5.15 2.22 -18.86
CA PRO A 182 -5.12 3.40 -18.00
C PRO A 182 -4.12 3.23 -16.85
N ALA A 183 -3.25 4.22 -16.64
CA ALA A 183 -2.28 4.22 -15.56
C ALA A 183 -2.59 5.32 -14.54
N VAL A 184 -2.58 4.95 -13.25
CA VAL A 184 -2.80 5.85 -12.12
C VAL A 184 -1.57 5.85 -11.24
N VAL A 185 -1.12 7.04 -10.85
CA VAL A 185 -0.06 7.23 -9.85
C VAL A 185 -0.69 7.83 -8.60
N VAL A 186 -0.66 7.09 -7.50
CA VAL A 186 -1.08 7.59 -6.19
C VAL A 186 0.15 8.11 -5.46
N ILE A 187 0.09 9.36 -5.02
CA ILE A 187 1.13 9.99 -4.21
C ILE A 187 0.57 10.17 -2.80
N ARG A 188 1.07 9.40 -1.85
CA ARG A 188 0.72 9.49 -0.43
C ARG A 188 1.99 9.67 0.39
N ILE A 189 2.43 10.92 0.51
CA ILE A 189 3.64 11.31 1.23
C ILE A 189 3.36 12.54 2.09
N GLY A 190 4.19 12.74 3.10
CA GLY A 190 4.29 14.00 3.83
C GLY A 190 4.17 13.84 5.34
N ILE A 191 3.74 12.68 5.84
CA ILE A 191 3.60 12.47 7.28
C ILE A 191 4.97 12.53 7.99
N ASN A 192 6.05 12.12 7.33
CA ASN A 192 7.40 12.26 7.87
C ASN A 192 7.95 13.70 7.81
N SER A 193 7.35 14.56 6.98
CA SER A 193 7.76 15.96 6.82
C SER A 193 6.88 16.93 7.61
N LEU A 194 5.62 16.60 7.86
CA LEU A 194 4.58 17.47 8.41
C LEU A 194 3.72 16.81 9.52
N GLY A 195 3.95 15.53 9.80
CA GLY A 195 3.17 14.75 10.78
C GLY A 195 3.89 14.51 12.11
N LYS A 196 5.01 15.20 12.36
CA LYS A 196 5.69 15.09 13.67
C LYS A 196 4.84 15.77 14.74
N LYS A 197 4.99 15.35 16.00
CA LYS A 197 4.24 15.92 17.13
C LYS A 197 4.25 17.45 17.15
N ALA A 198 5.40 18.07 16.98
CA ALA A 198 5.51 19.53 16.97
C ALA A 198 4.74 20.18 15.81
N ASP A 199 4.73 19.54 14.64
CA ASP A 199 3.98 20.01 13.47
C ASP A 199 2.47 19.90 13.73
N LEU A 200 2.02 18.75 14.27
CA LEU A 200 0.62 18.51 14.64
C LEU A 200 0.15 19.45 15.76
N ASP A 201 0.98 19.68 16.78
CA ASP A 201 0.70 20.62 17.87
C ASP A 201 0.59 22.06 17.35
N THR A 202 1.37 22.42 16.33
CA THR A 202 1.29 23.72 15.65
C THR A 202 -0.01 23.80 14.86
N PHE A 203 -0.28 22.83 13.99
CA PHE A 203 -1.53 22.76 13.22
C PHE A 203 -2.77 22.81 14.11
N ALA A 204 -2.77 22.13 15.26
CA ALA A 204 -3.88 22.13 16.19
C ALA A 204 -4.12 23.51 16.83
N ARG A 205 -3.07 24.32 17.00
CA ARG A 205 -3.17 25.65 17.62
C ARG A 205 -3.46 26.76 16.62
N THR A 206 -2.77 26.76 15.48
CA THR A 206 -2.78 27.86 14.51
C THR A 206 -3.53 27.53 13.22
N GLY A 207 -3.99 26.29 13.06
CA GLY A 207 -4.48 25.79 11.78
C GLY A 207 -3.35 25.62 10.77
N ALA A 208 -3.68 25.45 9.50
CA ALA A 208 -2.68 25.49 8.43
C ALA A 208 -2.27 26.96 8.17
N ASP A 209 -1.40 27.48 9.03
CA ASP A 209 -0.82 28.80 8.84
C ASP A 209 0.04 28.88 7.57
N ALA A 210 0.42 30.09 7.17
CA ALA A 210 1.14 30.30 5.92
C ALA A 210 2.46 29.52 5.84
N ALA A 211 3.15 29.31 6.96
CA ALA A 211 4.39 28.54 7.01
C ALA A 211 4.13 27.05 6.81
N ALA A 212 3.09 26.52 7.43
CA ALA A 212 2.68 25.14 7.25
C ALA A 212 2.17 24.86 5.83
N LEU A 213 1.40 25.78 5.24
CA LEU A 213 0.97 25.71 3.84
C LEU A 213 2.16 25.76 2.87
N ALA A 214 3.15 26.62 3.12
CA ALA A 214 4.36 26.68 2.29
C ALA A 214 5.13 25.35 2.32
N ARG A 215 5.21 24.68 3.47
CA ARG A 215 5.83 23.35 3.58
C ARG A 215 5.04 22.27 2.86
N VAL A 216 3.70 22.33 2.86
CA VAL A 216 2.85 21.44 2.05
C VAL A 216 3.08 21.66 0.56
N GLN A 217 3.15 22.91 0.12
CA GLN A 217 3.37 23.28 -1.29
C GLN A 217 4.76 22.91 -1.80
N ALA A 218 5.76 22.82 -0.92
CA ALA A 218 7.11 22.45 -1.27
C ALA A 218 7.34 20.93 -1.45
N CYS A 219 6.28 20.10 -1.31
CA CYS A 219 6.41 18.66 -1.15
C CYS A 219 6.64 17.84 -2.45
#